data_AF-A0A9C7VL90-F1
#
_entry.id   AF-A0A9C7VL90-F1
#
_cell.length_a   1.000
_cell.length_b   1.000
_cell.length_c   1.000
_cell.angle_alpha   90.00
_cell.angle_beta   90.00
_cell.angle_gamma   90.00
#
_symmetry.space_group_name_H-M   'P 1'
#
loop_
_entity.id
_entity.type
_entity.pdbx_description
1 polymer ?
#
loop_
_entity_poly.entity_id
_entity_poly.type
_entity_poly.pdbx_seq_one_letter_code
_entity_poly.pdbx_strand_id
1 'polypeptide(L)' 'MEAMKIFEKLLELGADVKVKEPLANHTSMKLGGPVDYLVFPNDQES' A
#
# COMPACT_ATOMS: atom_id res chain seq x y z
N MET A 1 -0.10 15.50 -9.23
CA MET A 1 0.28 16.40 -8.12
C MET A 1 -0.42 16.00 -6.82
N GLU A 2 -1.69 15.55 -6.84
CA GLU A 2 -2.39 15.06 -5.63
C GLU A 2 -1.87 13.72 -5.09
N ALA A 3 -1.49 12.78 -5.95
CA ALA A 3 -1.00 11.47 -5.53
C ALA A 3 0.28 11.54 -4.66
N MET A 4 1.17 12.51 -4.91
CA MET A 4 2.35 12.73 -4.06
C MET A 4 1.98 13.15 -2.64
N LYS A 5 0.98 14.03 -2.49
CA LYS A 5 0.53 14.50 -1.16
C LYS A 5 -0.06 13.36 -0.33
N ILE A 6 -0.78 12.44 -0.97
CA ILE A 6 -1.32 11.25 -0.30
C ILE A 6 -0.18 10.32 0.13
N PHE A 7 0.82 10.13 -0.72
CA PHE A 7 1.96 9.27 -0.43
C PHE A 7 2.81 9.79 0.73
N GLU A 8 3.13 11.08 0.73
CA GLU A 8 3.85 11.74 1.83
C GLU A 8 3.10 11.61 3.15
N LYS A 9 1.78 11.83 3.14
CA LYS A 9 0.95 11.68 4.33
C LYS A 9 0.90 10.23 4.84
N LEU A 10 0.87 9.25 3.95
CA LEU A 10 0.90 7.83 4.34
C LEU A 10 2.25 7.45 4.96
N LEU A 11 3.36 7.97 4.44
CA LEU A 11 4.68 7.81 5.04
C LEU A 11 4.78 8.50 6.41
N GLU A 12 4.24 9.71 6.56
CA GLU A 12 4.19 10.44 7.85
C GLU A 12 3.38 9.67 8.91
N LEU A 13 2.29 9.00 8.50
CA LEU A 13 1.50 8.12 9.37
C LEU A 13 2.21 6.79 9.68
N GLY A 14 3.42 6.60 9.15
CA GLY A 14 4.22 5.40 9.36
C GLY A 14 3.71 4.19 8.59
N ALA A 15 2.86 4.33 7.57
CA ALA A 15 2.38 3.20 6.79
C ALA A 15 3.48 2.63 5.89
N ASP A 16 3.54 1.30 5.79
CA ASP A 16 4.46 0.62 4.88
C ASP A 16 3.86 0.61 3.47
N VAL A 17 4.64 1.04 2.47
CA VAL A 17 4.16 1.11 1.08
C VAL A 17 5.04 0.27 0.15
N LYS A 18 4.40 -0.62 -0.61
CA LYS A 18 5.04 -1.40 -1.68
C LYS A 18 4.60 -0.91 -3.05
N VAL A 19 5.54 -0.77 -3.97
CA VAL A 19 5.31 -0.30 -5.34
C VAL A 19 5.33 -1.49 -6.29
N LYS A 20 4.38 -1.55 -7.24
CA LYS A 20 4.27 -2.65 -8.23
C LYS A 20 4.14 -4.06 -7.62
N GLU A 21 3.55 -4.16 -6.43
CA GLU A 21 3.34 -5.44 -5.73
C GLU A 21 2.22 -6.26 -6.41
N PRO A 22 2.43 -7.56 -6.73
CA PRO A 22 1.39 -8.42 -7.26
C PRO A 22 0.31 -8.77 -6.22
N LEU A 23 -0.97 -8.52 -6.55
CA LEU A 23 -2.07 -8.89 -5.66
C LEU A 23 -2.23 -10.40 -5.46
N ALA A 24 -1.72 -11.22 -6.38
CA ALA A 24 -1.68 -12.67 -6.22
C ALA A 24 -0.99 -13.13 -4.90
N ASN A 25 -0.08 -12.32 -4.34
CA ASN A 25 0.55 -12.62 -3.06
C ASN A 25 -0.43 -12.47 -1.88
N HIS A 26 -1.43 -11.61 -2.01
CA HIS A 26 -2.31 -11.13 -0.93
C HIS A 26 -3.76 -11.60 -1.04
N THR A 27 -4.15 -12.26 -2.15
CA THR A 27 -5.51 -12.82 -2.34
C THR A 27 -5.53 -14.32 -2.06
N SER A 28 -6.63 -14.83 -1.47
CA SER A 28 -6.79 -16.26 -1.18
C SER A 28 -6.77 -17.12 -2.44
N MET A 29 -7.29 -16.59 -3.55
CA MET A 29 -7.32 -17.26 -4.85
C MET A 29 -5.98 -17.21 -5.60
N LYS A 30 -4.98 -16.48 -5.07
CA LYS A 30 -3.66 -16.30 -5.70
C LYS A 30 -3.71 -15.76 -7.13
N LEU A 31 -4.67 -14.88 -7.39
CA LEU A 31 -4.86 -14.19 -8.66
C LEU A 31 -4.75 -12.67 -8.43
N GLY A 32 -4.18 -11.97 -9.42
CA GLY A 32 -4.07 -10.51 -9.42
C GLY A 32 -2.69 -10.01 -9.85
N GLY A 33 -2.67 -9.04 -10.76
CA GLY A 33 -1.46 -8.43 -11.29
C GLY A 33 -0.84 -7.38 -10.35
N PRO A 34 0.22 -6.70 -10.80
CA PRO A 34 0.88 -5.64 -10.04
C PRO A 34 -0.02 -4.41 -9.90
N VAL A 35 -0.15 -3.88 -8.68
CA VAL A 35 -0.79 -2.58 -8.43
C VAL A 35 0.25 -1.48 -8.37
N ASP A 36 -0.13 -0.24 -8.67
CA ASP A 36 0.83 0.88 -8.60
C ASP A 36 1.38 1.06 -7.18
N TYR A 37 0.50 0.98 -6.17
CA TYR A 37 0.83 1.11 -4.76
C TYR A 37 -0.01 0.15 -3.92
N LEU A 38 0.63 -0.57 -3.01
CA LEU A 38 -0.01 -1.35 -1.95
C LEU A 38 0.41 -0.76 -0.61
N VAL A 39 -0.57 -0.29 0.16
CA VAL A 39 -0.36 0.37 1.45
C VAL A 39 -0.77 -0.61 2.55
N PHE A 40 0.16 -0.88 3.47
CA PHE A 40 -0.11 -1.57 4.72
C PHE A 40 -0.27 -0.49 5.78
N PRO A 41 -1.53 -0.15 6.16
CA PRO A 41 -1.74 0.76 7.26
C PRO A 41 -1.17 0.12 8.52
N ASN A 42 -0.33 0.85 9.24
CA ASN A 42 0.00 0.48 10.59
C ASN A 42 -1.19 0.87 11.46
N ASP A 43 -1.87 -0.12 12.03
CA ASP A 43 -2.88 0.11 13.06
C ASP A 43 -2.14 0.69 14.27
N GLN A 44 -1.93 2.00 14.31
CA GLN A 44 -1.77 2.70 15.58
C GLN A 44 -3.16 2.72 16.24
N GLU A 45 -3.56 1.58 16.82
CA GLU A 45 -4.22 1.68 18.12
C GLU A 45 -3.12 2.03 19.14
N SER A 46 -3.44 3.01 19.98
CA SER A 46 -2.55 3.74 20.90
C SER A 46 -1.67 2.89 21.80
#